data_AF-A0A2D8I1W2-F1
#
_entry.id   AF-A0A2D8I1W2-F1
#
_cell.length_a   1.000
_cell.length_b   1.000
_cell.length_c   1.000
_cell.angle_alpha   90.00
_cell.angle_beta   90.00
_cell.angle_gamma   90.00
#
_symmetry.space_group_name_H-M   'P 1'
#
loop_
_entity.id
_entity.type
_entity.pdbx_description
1 polymer ?
#
loop_
_entity_poly.entity_id
_entity_poly.type
_entity_poly.pdbx_seq_one_letter_code
_entity_poly.pdbx_strand_id
1 'polypeptide(L)'
;MKLLTIDFEGSLKKGIREIGFVVENKTEKIRYGEIIIENEKHSVQVLNEVLSPKPELFISHNVHVEKNLIKKYLPYSVKNSNDGKVQWGPWIDTRILYKRLYPKLDKFDLEYLTQIFVFNKVCEEAKSIPLKKRAHHNALFDALCTYFLYKRLSDRVNIYDFIQ
;
A
#
# COMPACT_ATOMS: atom_id res chain seq x y z
N MET A 1 7.71 -6.26 13.49
CA MET A 1 6.81 -6.32 12.33
C MET A 1 6.22 -4.97 12.05
N LYS A 2 6.85 -4.25 11.12
CA LYS A 2 6.28 -3.08 10.45
C LYS A 2 5.60 -3.56 9.17
N LEU A 3 4.29 -3.50 9.12
CA LEU A 3 3.51 -3.67 7.89
C LEU A 3 3.28 -2.29 7.28
N LEU A 4 3.54 -2.15 5.99
CA LEU A 4 3.31 -0.91 5.27
C LEU A 4 2.35 -1.16 4.11
N THR A 5 1.14 -0.60 4.20
CA THR A 5 0.30 -0.41 3.03
C THR A 5 0.63 0.94 2.40
N ILE A 6 0.85 0.95 1.09
CA ILE A 6 1.23 2.17 0.37
C ILE A 6 0.50 2.25 -0.97
N ASP A 7 0.12 3.46 -1.33
CA ASP A 7 -0.50 3.80 -2.61
C ASP A 7 0.00 5.17 -3.08
N PHE A 8 0.17 5.33 -4.40
CA PHE A 8 0.66 6.56 -5.01
C PHE A 8 -0.35 7.13 -6.01
N GLU A 9 -0.64 8.42 -5.87
CA GLU A 9 -1.20 9.17 -6.99
C GLU A 9 -0.06 9.69 -7.89
N GLY A 10 0.06 9.13 -9.08
CA GLY A 10 1.22 9.41 -9.92
C GLY A 10 1.31 8.56 -11.19
N SER A 11 2.43 8.68 -11.90
CA SER A 11 2.80 7.73 -12.94
C SER A 11 4.31 7.78 -13.19
N LEU A 12 4.86 6.77 -13.89
CA LEU A 12 6.27 6.79 -14.29
C LEU A 12 6.62 8.02 -15.15
N LYS A 13 5.67 8.54 -15.93
CA LYS A 13 5.87 9.72 -16.79
C LYS A 13 5.79 11.05 -16.01
N LYS A 14 4.75 11.21 -15.18
CA LYS A 14 4.49 12.48 -14.45
C LYS A 14 5.15 12.55 -13.08
N GLY A 15 5.64 11.43 -12.57
CA GLY A 15 6.13 11.28 -11.21
C GLY A 15 5.03 11.08 -10.18
N ILE A 16 5.46 10.94 -8.92
CA ILE A 16 4.57 10.83 -7.76
C ILE A 16 4.10 12.24 -7.40
N ARG A 17 2.79 12.41 -7.24
CA ARG A 17 2.13 13.64 -6.78
C ARG A 17 1.67 13.52 -5.34
N GLU A 18 1.22 12.35 -4.93
CA GLU A 18 0.77 12.10 -3.56
C GLU A 18 1.21 10.69 -3.11
N ILE A 19 1.52 10.55 -1.83
CA ILE A 19 1.86 9.29 -1.18
C ILE A 19 0.87 9.08 -0.04
N GLY A 20 0.06 8.03 -0.14
CA GLY A 20 -0.80 7.56 0.94
C GLY A 20 -0.20 6.33 1.58
N PHE A 21 -0.24 6.26 2.91
CA PHE A 21 0.31 5.11 3.63
C PHE A 21 -0.49 4.75 4.87
N VAL A 22 -0.46 3.47 5.22
CA VAL A 22 -0.91 2.91 6.50
C VAL A 22 0.22 2.05 7.06
N VAL A 23 0.58 2.31 8.31
CA VAL A 23 1.60 1.57 9.06
C VAL A 23 0.93 0.86 10.22
N GLU A 24 1.09 -0.46 10.27
CA GLU A 24 0.70 -1.28 11.42
C GLU A 24 1.97 -1.85 12.07
N ASN A 25 2.09 -1.61 13.38
CA ASN A 25 3.13 -2.18 14.24
C ASN A 25 2.47 -3.13 15.26
N LYS A 26 3.20 -4.14 15.75
CA LYS A 26 2.67 -5.18 16.68
C LYS A 26 1.97 -4.64 17.95
N THR A 27 2.30 -3.43 18.39
CA THR A 27 1.93 -2.91 19.71
C THR A 27 1.05 -1.65 19.67
N GLU A 28 0.72 -1.14 18.48
CA GLU A 28 0.05 0.16 18.33
C GLU A 28 -1.17 0.09 17.41
N LYS A 29 -2.09 1.04 17.62
CA LYS A 29 -3.13 1.36 16.63
C LYS A 29 -2.45 1.82 15.33
N ILE A 30 -3.06 1.54 14.19
CA ILE A 30 -2.50 1.93 12.89
C ILE A 30 -2.18 3.43 12.84
N ARG A 31 -1.07 3.77 12.18
CA ARG A 31 -0.72 5.15 11.82
C ARG A 31 -0.88 5.31 10.32
N TYR A 32 -1.64 6.29 9.87
CA TYR A 32 -1.81 6.56 8.45
C TYR A 32 -1.65 8.05 8.15
N GLY A 33 -1.32 8.36 6.90
CA GLY A 33 -1.10 9.72 6.48
C GLY A 33 -1.02 9.85 4.97
N GLU A 34 -1.07 11.10 4.53
CA GLU A 34 -0.89 11.50 3.15
C GLU A 34 0.19 12.57 3.08
N ILE A 35 1.03 12.49 2.06
CA ILE A 35 2.03 13.52 1.78
C ILE A 35 1.89 13.95 0.33
N ILE A 36 1.72 15.25 0.11
CA ILE A 36 1.72 15.86 -1.22
C ILE A 36 3.15 16.14 -1.63
N ILE A 37 3.51 15.72 -2.83
CA ILE A 37 4.87 15.78 -3.36
C ILE A 37 5.03 17.04 -4.21
N GLU A 38 6.01 17.84 -3.82
CA GLU A 38 6.29 19.13 -4.46
C GLU A 38 7.19 18.97 -5.68
N ASN A 39 8.16 18.06 -5.61
CA ASN A 39 9.15 17.80 -6.65
C ASN A 39 9.84 16.44 -6.44
N GLU A 40 10.67 16.05 -7.39
CA GLU A 40 11.40 14.77 -7.35
C GLU A 40 12.32 14.63 -6.13
N LYS A 41 13.01 15.69 -5.71
CA LYS A 41 13.86 15.62 -4.51
C LYS A 41 13.03 15.37 -3.25
N HIS A 42 11.89 16.05 -3.12
CA HIS A 42 10.95 15.84 -2.02
C HIS A 42 10.41 14.40 -2.03
N SER A 43 10.14 13.82 -3.20
CA SER A 43 9.69 12.42 -3.31
C SER A 43 10.72 11.43 -2.75
N VAL A 44 12.01 11.62 -3.05
CA VAL A 44 13.09 10.77 -2.54
C VAL A 44 13.21 10.89 -1.03
N GLN A 45 13.10 12.10 -0.49
CA GLN A 45 13.15 12.35 0.97
C GLN A 45 11.99 11.63 1.67
N VAL A 46 10.76 11.84 1.21
CA VAL A 46 9.56 11.24 1.80
C VAL A 46 9.59 9.72 1.70
N LEU A 47 9.98 9.17 0.55
CA LEU A 47 10.09 7.72 0.41
C LEU A 47 11.13 7.16 1.40
N ASN A 48 12.29 7.79 1.57
CA ASN A 48 13.26 7.34 2.58
C ASN A 48 12.69 7.37 4.00
N GLU A 49 11.88 8.37 4.34
CA GLU A 49 11.24 8.48 5.66
C GLU A 49 10.15 7.41 5.86
N VAL A 50 9.21 7.28 4.92
CA VAL A 50 8.09 6.32 5.01
C VAL A 50 8.60 4.87 5.01
N LEU A 51 9.64 4.60 4.22
CA LEU A 51 10.24 3.27 4.07
C LEU A 51 11.26 2.95 5.16
N SER A 52 11.56 3.88 6.08
CA SER A 52 12.45 3.65 7.22
C SER A 52 11.67 3.50 8.54
N PRO A 53 12.01 2.53 9.41
CA PRO A 53 12.81 1.35 9.09
C PRO A 53 12.14 0.52 7.98
N LYS A 54 12.92 -0.34 7.31
CA LYS A 54 12.43 -1.20 6.22
C LYS A 54 11.19 -1.99 6.69
N PRO A 55 10.05 -1.90 5.98
CA PRO A 55 8.89 -2.75 6.26
C PRO A 55 9.23 -4.23 6.10
N GLU A 56 8.69 -5.05 7.01
CA GLU A 56 8.80 -6.51 6.93
C GLU A 56 7.84 -7.08 5.87
N LEU A 57 6.77 -6.35 5.58
CA LEU A 57 5.82 -6.67 4.52
C LEU A 57 5.24 -5.39 3.93
N PHE A 58 5.23 -5.34 2.61
CA PHE A 58 4.53 -4.31 1.86
C PHE A 58 3.18 -4.82 1.41
N ILE A 59 2.18 -3.94 1.38
CA ILE A 59 0.83 -4.25 0.94
C ILE A 59 0.41 -3.18 -0.07
N SER A 60 -0.11 -3.60 -1.20
CA SER A 60 -0.63 -2.70 -2.23
C SER A 60 -1.77 -3.37 -2.98
N HIS A 61 -2.57 -2.57 -3.69
CA HIS A 61 -3.49 -3.05 -4.70
C HIS A 61 -2.86 -2.80 -6.07
N ASN A 62 -2.30 -3.83 -6.71
CA ASN A 62 -1.43 -3.76 -7.91
C ASN A 62 0.06 -3.44 -7.63
N VAL A 63 0.75 -4.39 -6.99
CA VAL A 63 2.14 -4.28 -6.53
C VAL A 63 3.11 -3.88 -7.64
N HIS A 64 2.89 -4.32 -8.88
CA HIS A 64 3.81 -4.03 -9.98
C HIS A 64 3.95 -2.51 -10.22
N VAL A 65 2.84 -1.76 -10.11
CA VAL A 65 2.84 -0.31 -10.32
C VAL A 65 3.59 0.39 -9.19
N GLU A 66 3.21 0.11 -7.94
CA GLU A 66 3.78 0.77 -6.76
C GLU A 66 5.27 0.45 -6.60
N LYS A 67 5.65 -0.82 -6.79
CA LYS A 67 7.04 -1.26 -6.73
C LYS A 67 7.91 -0.58 -7.79
N ASN A 68 7.39 -0.38 -9.01
CA ASN A 68 8.14 0.30 -10.07
C ASN A 68 8.26 1.80 -9.81
N LEU A 69 7.25 2.44 -9.24
CA LEU A 69 7.34 3.83 -8.80
C LEU A 69 8.41 4.00 -7.73
N ILE A 70 8.43 3.16 -6.69
CA ILE A 70 9.48 3.19 -5.66
C ILE A 70 10.86 3.00 -6.30
N LYS A 71 11.04 2.02 -7.19
CA LYS A 71 12.32 1.77 -7.88
C LYS A 71 12.79 2.94 -8.74
N LYS A 72 11.88 3.72 -9.32
CA LYS A 72 12.24 4.90 -10.10
C LYS A 72 12.99 5.93 -9.24
N TYR A 73 12.51 6.17 -8.03
CA TYR A 73 13.05 7.20 -7.12
C TYR A 73 14.12 6.67 -6.17
N LEU A 74 14.01 5.40 -5.78
CA LEU A 74 14.94 4.68 -4.94
C LEU A 74 15.36 3.37 -5.63
N PRO A 75 16.24 3.45 -6.64
CA PRO A 75 16.67 2.26 -7.41
C PRO A 75 17.42 1.25 -6.55
N TYR A 76 18.01 1.70 -5.44
CA TYR A 76 18.71 0.87 -4.46
C TYR A 76 17.91 0.84 -3.15
N SER A 77 17.48 -0.34 -2.71
CA SER A 77 16.97 -0.56 -1.35
C SER A 77 18.15 -0.61 -0.39
N VAL A 78 17.90 -0.39 0.89
CA VAL A 78 18.87 -0.70 1.95
C VAL A 78 19.39 -2.13 1.70
N LYS A 79 20.73 -2.29 1.64
CA LYS A 79 21.39 -3.54 1.27
C LYS A 79 20.83 -4.70 2.10
N ASN A 80 20.22 -5.68 1.44
CA ASN A 80 20.14 -7.01 2.03
C ASN A 80 21.56 -7.60 1.93
N SER A 81 22.16 -7.84 3.08
CA SER A 81 23.40 -8.60 3.22
C SER A 81 23.14 -10.04 2.76
N ASN A 82 23.60 -10.40 1.55
CA ASN A 82 24.26 -11.69 1.21
C ASN A 82 24.28 -11.99 -0.30
N ASP A 83 23.49 -11.30 -1.12
CA ASP A 83 23.29 -11.67 -2.54
C ASP A 83 23.34 -10.48 -3.52
N GLY A 84 23.68 -9.28 -3.03
CA GLY A 84 23.97 -8.10 -3.87
C GLY A 84 22.76 -7.51 -4.62
N LYS A 85 21.59 -8.16 -4.55
CA LYS A 85 20.35 -7.71 -5.18
C LYS A 85 19.56 -6.82 -4.25
N VAL A 86 19.32 -5.60 -4.71
CA VAL A 86 18.34 -4.70 -4.11
C VAL A 86 16.94 -5.27 -4.33
N GLN A 87 16.19 -5.49 -3.24
CA GLN A 87 14.79 -5.90 -3.32
C GLN A 87 13.92 -5.08 -2.37
N TRP A 88 13.02 -4.29 -2.97
CA TRP A 88 11.81 -3.80 -2.33
C TRP A 88 10.84 -4.96 -2.20
N GLY A 89 10.60 -5.44 -0.99
CA GLY A 89 9.73 -6.57 -0.66
C GLY A 89 10.07 -7.22 0.68
N PRO A 90 9.32 -8.26 1.10
CA PRO A 90 8.25 -8.95 0.36
C PRO A 90 6.95 -8.13 0.20
N TRP A 91 6.11 -8.49 -0.78
CA TRP A 91 4.84 -7.79 -1.06
C TRP A 91 3.63 -8.72 -1.03
N ILE A 92 2.50 -8.21 -0.56
CA ILE A 92 1.16 -8.73 -0.82
C ILE A 92 0.43 -7.82 -1.79
N ASP A 93 -0.16 -8.42 -2.82
CA ASP A 93 -1.07 -7.73 -3.73
C ASP A 93 -2.50 -8.15 -3.43
N THR A 94 -3.28 -7.22 -2.89
CA THR A 94 -4.68 -7.48 -2.53
C THR A 94 -5.53 -7.84 -3.74
N ARG A 95 -5.22 -7.32 -4.94
CA ARG A 95 -5.91 -7.70 -6.17
C ARG A 95 -5.71 -9.18 -6.49
N ILE A 96 -4.47 -9.67 -6.40
CA ILE A 96 -4.14 -11.08 -6.67
C ILE A 96 -4.70 -11.98 -5.57
N LEU A 97 -4.54 -11.58 -4.31
CA LEU A 97 -5.08 -12.29 -3.14
C LEU A 97 -6.58 -12.54 -3.31
N TYR A 98 -7.35 -11.50 -3.61
CA TYR A 98 -8.79 -11.62 -3.81
C TYR A 98 -9.15 -12.38 -5.08
N LYS A 99 -8.41 -12.20 -6.18
CA LYS A 99 -8.62 -12.97 -7.42
C LYS A 99 -8.47 -14.48 -7.22
N ARG A 100 -7.50 -14.90 -6.41
CA ARG A 100 -7.28 -16.32 -6.10
C ARG A 100 -8.35 -16.89 -5.16
N LEU A 101 -8.76 -16.13 -4.14
CA LEU A 101 -9.71 -16.61 -3.13
C LEU A 101 -11.17 -16.51 -3.57
N TYR A 102 -11.50 -15.56 -4.44
CA TYR A 102 -12.85 -15.30 -4.92
C TYR A 102 -12.89 -15.29 -6.46
N PRO A 103 -12.55 -16.40 -7.14
CA PRO A 103 -12.36 -16.43 -8.59
C PRO A 103 -13.63 -16.17 -9.42
N LYS A 104 -14.80 -16.18 -8.78
CA LYS A 104 -16.11 -15.96 -9.42
C LYS A 104 -16.60 -14.50 -9.39
N LEU A 105 -15.83 -13.57 -8.83
CA LEU A 105 -16.18 -12.15 -8.87
C LEU A 105 -15.97 -11.57 -10.26
N ASP A 106 -16.83 -10.63 -10.65
CA ASP A 106 -16.78 -9.99 -11.96
C ASP A 106 -15.59 -9.03 -12.11
N LYS A 107 -15.21 -8.40 -10.99
CA LYS A 107 -14.21 -7.34 -10.95
C LYS A 107 -13.33 -7.47 -9.71
N PHE A 108 -12.13 -6.89 -9.82
CA PHE A 108 -11.12 -6.90 -8.75
C PHE A 108 -10.41 -5.55 -8.65
N ASP A 109 -11.03 -4.47 -9.13
CA ASP A 109 -10.56 -3.12 -8.81
C ASP A 109 -10.83 -2.79 -7.33
N LEU A 110 -10.07 -1.83 -6.81
CA LEU A 110 -10.06 -1.51 -5.39
C LEU A 110 -11.43 -1.05 -4.90
N GLU A 111 -12.12 -0.22 -5.68
CA GLU A 111 -13.45 0.29 -5.35
C GLU A 111 -14.45 -0.84 -5.21
N TYR A 112 -14.56 -1.71 -6.22
CA TYR A 112 -15.48 -2.84 -6.20
C TYR A 112 -15.24 -3.76 -4.99
N LEU A 113 -13.99 -4.12 -4.71
CA LEU A 113 -13.67 -4.97 -3.56
C LEU A 113 -13.94 -4.26 -2.23
N THR A 114 -13.70 -2.96 -2.16
CA THR A 114 -13.98 -2.15 -0.97
C THR A 114 -15.46 -2.15 -0.65
N GLN A 115 -16.30 -1.86 -1.65
CA GLN A 115 -17.76 -1.84 -1.51
C GLN A 115 -18.31 -3.16 -0.98
N ILE A 116 -17.79 -4.28 -1.48
CA ILE A 116 -18.28 -5.62 -1.11
C ILE A 116 -17.81 -6.05 0.28
N PHE A 117 -16.54 -5.80 0.62
CA PHE A 117 -15.92 -6.50 1.74
C PHE A 117 -15.64 -5.64 2.97
N VAL A 118 -15.36 -4.35 2.81
CA VAL A 118 -14.76 -3.54 3.90
C VAL A 118 -15.26 -2.10 4.00
N PHE A 119 -16.22 -1.68 3.16
CA PHE A 119 -16.71 -0.29 3.07
C PHE A 119 -17.01 0.33 4.44
N ASN A 120 -17.83 -0.34 5.25
CA ASN A 120 -18.20 0.16 6.57
C ASN A 120 -16.98 0.40 7.48
N LYS A 121 -15.98 -0.48 7.43
CA LYS A 121 -14.77 -0.36 8.25
C LYS A 121 -13.88 0.77 7.78
N VAL A 122 -13.72 0.92 6.47
CA VAL A 122 -13.00 2.06 5.87
C VAL A 122 -13.68 3.37 6.23
N CYS A 123 -15.01 3.46 6.10
CA CYS A 123 -15.76 4.66 6.45
C CYS A 123 -15.65 5.01 7.94
N GLU A 124 -15.63 4.01 8.83
CA GLU A 124 -15.43 4.22 10.26
C GLU A 124 -14.05 4.84 10.54
N GLU A 125 -12.98 4.29 9.96
CA GLU A 125 -11.62 4.77 10.17
C GLU A 125 -11.38 6.15 9.51
N ALA A 126 -11.95 6.36 8.32
CA ALA A 126 -11.82 7.60 7.56
C ALA A 126 -12.61 8.79 8.14
N LYS A 127 -13.32 8.64 9.26
CA LYS A 127 -14.09 9.72 9.91
C LYS A 127 -13.24 10.95 10.25
N SER A 128 -11.95 10.79 10.49
CA SER A 128 -11.01 11.90 10.77
C SER A 128 -10.43 12.55 9.51
N ILE A 129 -10.59 11.94 8.34
CA ILE A 129 -10.09 12.45 7.05
C ILE A 129 -11.07 13.49 6.49
N PRO A 130 -10.66 14.59 5.84
CA PRO A 130 -11.61 15.51 5.20
C PRO A 130 -12.53 14.81 4.19
N LEU A 131 -13.83 15.16 4.15
CA LEU A 131 -14.83 14.48 3.33
C LEU A 131 -14.43 14.36 1.84
N LYS A 132 -13.85 15.43 1.28
CA LYS A 132 -13.39 15.47 -0.12
C LYS A 132 -12.27 14.47 -0.46
N LYS A 133 -11.59 13.93 0.56
CA LYS A 133 -10.53 12.92 0.42
C LYS A 133 -11.01 11.50 0.72
N ARG A 134 -12.29 11.31 1.08
CA ARG A 134 -12.85 9.98 1.41
C ARG A 134 -13.42 9.28 0.17
N ALA A 135 -12.64 9.25 -0.90
CA ALA A 135 -13.03 8.65 -2.17
C ALA A 135 -11.81 8.05 -2.87
N HIS A 136 -12.05 7.09 -3.76
CA HIS A 136 -11.01 6.52 -4.62
C HIS A 136 -10.33 7.60 -5.47
N HIS A 137 -9.07 7.34 -5.86
CA HIS A 137 -8.16 8.33 -6.44
C HIS A 137 -7.65 9.39 -5.45
N ASN A 138 -7.73 9.07 -4.16
CA ASN A 138 -6.98 9.74 -3.11
C ASN A 138 -6.05 8.72 -2.47
N ALA A 139 -4.75 8.98 -2.52
CA ALA A 139 -3.74 7.98 -2.17
C ALA A 139 -3.93 7.43 -0.74
N LEU A 140 -4.30 8.28 0.23
CA LEU A 140 -4.56 7.81 1.59
C LEU A 140 -5.82 6.95 1.69
N PHE A 141 -6.91 7.34 1.02
CA PHE A 141 -8.13 6.55 1.04
C PHE A 141 -7.93 5.18 0.39
N ASP A 142 -7.21 5.12 -0.72
CA ASP A 142 -6.90 3.87 -1.41
C ASP A 142 -5.94 2.99 -0.60
N ALA A 143 -4.96 3.58 0.10
CA ALA A 143 -4.12 2.86 1.06
C ALA A 143 -4.94 2.27 2.22
N LEU A 144 -5.93 2.99 2.77
CA LEU A 144 -6.82 2.48 3.82
C LEU A 144 -7.70 1.34 3.31
N CYS A 145 -8.30 1.49 2.14
CA CYS A 145 -9.10 0.44 1.50
C CYS A 145 -8.29 -0.84 1.33
N THR A 146 -7.08 -0.70 0.77
CA THR A 146 -6.13 -1.79 0.57
C THR A 146 -5.75 -2.46 1.89
N TYR A 147 -5.45 -1.66 2.93
CA TYR A 147 -5.09 -2.17 4.25
C TYR A 147 -6.21 -3.02 4.85
N PHE A 148 -7.46 -2.53 4.81
CA PHE A 148 -8.58 -3.27 5.38
C PHE A 148 -8.94 -4.52 4.57
N LEU A 149 -8.78 -4.51 3.25
CA LEU A 149 -8.89 -5.72 2.42
C LEU A 149 -7.87 -6.78 2.85
N TYR A 150 -6.60 -6.39 3.02
CA TYR A 150 -5.58 -7.29 3.56
C TYR A 150 -5.95 -7.78 4.97
N LYS A 151 -6.29 -6.86 5.89
CA LYS A 151 -6.54 -7.19 7.29
C LYS A 151 -7.67 -8.20 7.45
N ARG A 152 -8.74 -8.05 6.66
CA ARG A 152 -9.89 -8.98 6.64
C ARG A 152 -9.46 -10.44 6.40
N LEU A 153 -8.41 -10.66 5.62
CA LEU A 153 -7.93 -11.99 5.23
C LEU A 153 -6.70 -12.44 6.01
N SER A 154 -5.91 -11.52 6.55
CA SER A 154 -4.61 -11.82 7.16
C SER A 154 -4.63 -12.88 8.26
N ASP A 155 -5.71 -12.93 9.04
CA ASP A 155 -5.89 -13.92 10.12
C ASP A 155 -6.73 -15.14 9.70
N ARG A 156 -7.15 -15.21 8.43
CA ARG A 156 -8.05 -16.25 7.90
C ARG A 156 -7.42 -17.18 6.88
N VAL A 157 -6.33 -16.74 6.25
CA VAL A 157 -5.58 -17.51 5.25
C VAL A 157 -4.09 -17.39 5.53
N ASN A 158 -3.32 -18.35 5.05
CA ASN A 158 -1.86 -18.25 5.08
C ASN A 158 -1.40 -17.20 4.04
N ILE A 159 -1.19 -15.96 4.48
CA ILE A 159 -0.79 -14.85 3.60
C ILE A 159 0.57 -15.10 2.90
N TYR A 160 1.43 -15.94 3.45
CA TYR A 160 2.73 -16.26 2.87
C TYR A 160 2.62 -16.96 1.52
N ASP A 161 1.50 -17.65 1.24
CA ASP A 161 1.23 -18.30 -0.06
C ASP A 161 0.93 -17.29 -1.19
N PHE A 162 0.83 -15.99 -0.84
CA PHE A 162 0.48 -14.89 -1.75
C PHE A 162 1.58 -13.84 -1.89
N ILE A 163 2.76 -14.07 -1.30
CA ILE A 163 3.90 -13.16 -1.44
C ILE A 163 4.41 -13.17 -2.90
N GLN A 164 4.71 -11.98 -3.42
CA GLN A 164 5.32 -11.73 -4.75
C GLN A 164 6.79 -11.32 -4.69
#